data_AF-A0A5K0WVX0-F1
#
_entry.id   AF-A0A5K0WVX0-F1
#
_cell.length_a   1.000
_cell.length_b   1.000
_cell.length_c   1.000
_cell.angle_alpha   90.00
_cell.angle_beta   90.00
_cell.angle_gamma   90.00
#
_symmetry.space_group_name_H-M   'P 1'
#
loop_
_entity.id
_entity.type
_entity.pdbx_description
1 polymer ?
#
loop_
_entity_poly.entity_id
_entity_poly.type
_entity_poly.pdbx_seq_one_letter_code
_entity_poly.pdbx_strand_id
1 'polypeptide(L)'
;ARISGLEMESRRQTKGSRRKSPAMEVLRKLWYLLRLSVRHPSRVPTWDAIVLTAASPEQAHLYDWQLQRAKRMGRIASSTITLAVPDPHGARIGSGAATLNALRALASRLTQ
;
A
#
# COMPACT_ATOMS: atom_id res chain seq x y z
N ALA A 1 70.33 21.27 -6.81
CA ALA A 1 69.71 20.65 -5.63
C ALA A 1 68.54 21.50 -5.15
N ARG A 2 67.33 20.92 -5.12
CA ARG A 2 66.20 21.13 -4.18
C ARG A 2 65.77 22.56 -3.84
N ILE A 3 64.67 23.04 -4.45
CA ILE A 3 63.47 23.75 -3.89
C ILE A 3 62.40 23.62 -5.02
N SER A 4 61.16 23.16 -4.88
CA SER A 4 60.08 23.49 -3.93
C SER A 4 59.13 22.30 -3.77
N GLY A 5 58.82 21.97 -2.52
CA GLY A 5 57.76 21.02 -2.18
C GLY A 5 56.41 21.61 -2.55
N LEU A 6 55.72 20.98 -3.49
CA LEU A 6 54.28 21.11 -3.65
C LEU A 6 53.63 20.43 -2.45
N GLU A 7 53.15 21.24 -1.51
CA GLU A 7 52.23 20.79 -0.47
C GLU A 7 50.98 20.21 -1.16
N MET A 8 50.90 18.88 -1.21
CA MET A 8 49.63 18.21 -1.43
C MET A 8 48.76 18.48 -0.22
N GLU A 9 47.93 19.51 -0.34
CA GLU A 9 46.76 19.71 0.49
C GLU A 9 45.91 18.44 0.45
N SER A 10 46.08 17.63 1.49
CA SER A 10 45.23 16.51 1.83
C SER A 10 43.82 17.04 2.06
N ARG A 11 43.04 17.17 0.98
CA ARG A 11 41.59 17.11 1.02
C ARG A 11 41.22 15.72 1.55
N ARG A 12 41.25 15.59 2.88
CA ARG A 12 40.43 14.63 3.61
C ARG A 12 38.99 14.98 3.24
N GLN A 13 38.50 14.38 2.16
CA GLN A 13 37.08 14.21 1.95
C GLN A 13 36.60 13.42 3.16
N THR A 14 36.13 14.16 4.16
CA THR A 14 35.32 13.64 5.24
C THR A 14 34.19 12.90 4.55
N LYS A 15 34.24 11.56 4.63
CA LYS A 15 33.10 10.69 4.31
C LYS A 15 32.00 11.09 5.28
N GLY A 16 31.26 12.13 4.93
CA GLY A 16 30.02 12.49 5.60
C GLY A 16 29.12 11.28 5.48
N SER A 17 29.01 10.54 6.58
CA SER A 17 27.96 9.55 6.78
C SER A 17 26.67 10.23 6.36
N ARG A 18 26.15 9.84 5.19
CA ARG A 18 24.90 10.36 4.64
C ARG A 18 23.82 9.87 5.59
N ARG A 19 23.58 10.62 6.68
CA ARG A 19 22.59 10.33 7.70
C ARG A 19 21.31 9.99 6.95
N LYS A 20 20.87 8.73 7.08
CA LYS A 20 19.65 8.27 6.38
C LYS A 20 18.53 9.19 6.82
N SER A 21 17.75 9.70 5.84
CA SER A 21 16.62 10.58 6.14
C SER A 21 15.73 9.90 7.18
N PRO A 22 15.36 10.58 8.29
CA PRO A 22 14.47 10.02 9.29
C PRO A 22 13.17 9.45 8.69
N ALA A 23 12.64 10.09 7.64
CA ALA A 23 11.48 9.61 6.91
C ALA A 23 11.71 8.23 6.25
N MET A 24 12.89 7.98 5.70
CA MET A 24 13.21 6.69 5.08
C MET A 24 13.29 5.56 6.10
N GLU A 25 13.73 5.85 7.32
CA GLU A 25 13.75 4.87 8.39
C GLU A 25 12.34 4.49 8.83
N VAL A 26 11.46 5.49 8.99
CA VAL A 26 10.04 5.28 9.28
C VAL A 26 9.37 4.46 8.18
N LEU A 27 9.54 4.84 6.90
CA LEU A 27 8.97 4.12 5.77
C LEU A 27 9.46 2.66 5.71
N ARG A 28 10.74 2.40 5.98
CA ARG A 28 11.28 1.03 6.04
C ARG A 28 10.59 0.21 7.12
N LYS A 29 10.39 0.79 8.31
CA LYS A 29 9.69 0.12 9.43
C LYS A 29 8.22 -0.15 9.08
N LEU A 30 7.50 0.83 8.53
CA LEU A 30 6.11 0.68 8.12
C LEU A 30 5.96 -0.37 7.00
N TRP A 31 6.88 -0.39 6.03
CA TRP A 31 6.87 -1.41 4.98
C TRP A 31 7.16 -2.82 5.50
N TYR A 32 7.98 -2.94 6.54
CA TYR A 32 8.19 -4.22 7.21
C TYR A 32 6.90 -4.67 7.91
N LEU A 33 6.26 -3.78 8.68
CA LEU A 33 5.02 -4.08 9.40
C LEU A 33 3.87 -4.46 8.46
N LEU A 34 3.67 -3.73 7.36
CA LEU A 34 2.64 -4.03 6.36
C LEU A 34 2.85 -5.41 5.71
N ARG A 35 4.10 -5.77 5.38
CA ARG A 35 4.37 -7.11 4.82
C ARG A 35 4.16 -8.20 5.87
N LEU A 36 4.45 -7.90 7.13
CA LEU A 36 4.26 -8.84 8.23
C LEU A 36 2.78 -9.05 8.56
N SER A 37 1.94 -8.00 8.53
CA SER A 37 0.49 -8.11 8.73
C SER A 37 -0.19 -8.95 7.66
N VAL A 38 0.28 -8.87 6.42
CA VAL A 38 -0.26 -9.69 5.33
C VAL A 38 0.12 -11.17 5.48
N ARG A 39 1.34 -11.48 5.94
CA ARG A 39 1.84 -12.86 6.09
C ARG A 39 1.39 -13.54 7.37
N HIS A 40 1.23 -12.78 8.46
CA HIS A 40 0.89 -13.29 9.79
C HIS A 40 -0.24 -12.45 10.42
N PRO A 41 -1.45 -12.43 9.80
CA PRO A 41 -2.55 -11.59 10.25
C PRO A 41 -3.06 -11.91 11.66
N SER A 42 -2.79 -13.12 12.19
CA SER A 42 -3.12 -13.49 13.57
C SER A 42 -2.18 -12.89 14.64
N ARG A 43 -1.01 -12.38 14.23
CA ARG A 43 0.00 -11.80 15.14
C ARG A 43 0.17 -10.30 14.94
N VAL A 44 -0.01 -9.84 13.71
CA VAL A 44 0.11 -8.43 13.33
C VAL A 44 -1.20 -8.02 12.65
N PRO A 45 -1.95 -7.05 13.21
CA PRO A 45 -3.22 -6.63 12.66
C PRO A 45 -3.13 -6.25 11.18
N THR A 46 -4.11 -6.70 10.41
CA THR A 46 -4.29 -6.39 8.99
C THR A 46 -5.67 -5.75 8.78
N TRP A 47 -5.98 -5.38 7.53
CA TRP A 47 -7.30 -4.88 7.17
C TRP A 47 -8.34 -6.01 7.25
N ASP A 48 -9.48 -5.73 7.89
CA ASP A 48 -10.62 -6.65 7.89
C ASP A 48 -11.28 -6.72 6.51
N ALA A 49 -11.44 -5.56 5.87
CA ALA A 49 -12.05 -5.44 4.55
C ALA A 49 -11.36 -4.38 3.68
N ILE A 50 -11.33 -4.64 2.37
CA ILE A 50 -10.98 -3.70 1.32
C ILE A 50 -12.14 -3.68 0.34
N VAL A 51 -12.79 -2.52 0.20
CA VAL A 51 -13.92 -2.33 -0.72
C VAL A 51 -13.54 -1.27 -1.75
N LEU A 52 -13.61 -1.61 -3.03
CA LEU A 52 -13.36 -0.70 -4.14
C LEU A 52 -14.68 -0.33 -4.79
N THR A 53 -14.97 0.98 -4.89
CA THR A 53 -16.08 1.49 -5.68
C THR A 53 -15.67 1.59 -7.15
N ALA A 54 -16.58 1.26 -8.05
CA ALA A 54 -16.36 1.27 -9.49
C ALA A 54 -17.51 1.98 -10.20
N ALA A 55 -17.24 2.78 -11.22
CA ALA A 55 -18.29 3.52 -11.92
C ALA A 55 -19.15 2.62 -12.83
N SER A 56 -18.68 1.41 -13.15
CA SER A 56 -19.42 0.46 -13.98
C SER A 56 -19.21 -1.00 -13.54
N PRO A 57 -20.09 -1.92 -13.93
CA PRO A 57 -19.94 -3.36 -13.68
C PRO A 57 -18.64 -3.95 -14.27
N GLU A 58 -18.24 -3.51 -15.47
CA GLU A 58 -17.02 -3.97 -16.14
C GLU A 58 -15.77 -3.56 -15.35
N GLN A 59 -15.74 -2.32 -14.84
CA GLN A 59 -14.67 -1.86 -13.96
C GLN A 59 -14.63 -2.69 -12.66
N ALA A 60 -15.79 -2.97 -12.06
CA ALA A 60 -15.86 -3.78 -10.85
C ALA A 60 -15.29 -5.19 -11.09
N HIS A 61 -15.59 -5.81 -12.23
CA HIS A 61 -15.05 -7.13 -12.59
C HIS A 61 -13.51 -7.11 -12.70
N LEU A 62 -12.96 -6.10 -13.36
CA LEU A 62 -11.50 -5.93 -13.47
C LEU A 62 -10.86 -5.71 -12.09
N TYR A 63 -11.50 -4.92 -11.22
CA TYR A 63 -11.02 -4.67 -9.86
C TYR A 63 -11.06 -5.93 -9.00
N ASP A 64 -12.12 -6.74 -9.10
CA ASP A 64 -12.17 -8.02 -8.40
C ASP A 64 -11.03 -8.93 -8.83
N TRP A 65 -10.74 -9.04 -10.14
CA TRP A 65 -9.60 -9.82 -10.61
C TRP A 65 -8.26 -9.33 -10.02
N GLN A 66 -8.05 -8.01 -9.93
CA GLN A 66 -6.86 -7.43 -9.32
C GLN A 66 -6.78 -7.73 -7.81
N LEU A 67 -7.90 -7.63 -7.10
CA LEU A 67 -7.98 -7.97 -5.67
C LEU A 67 -7.64 -9.45 -5.45
N GLN A 68 -8.24 -10.36 -6.21
CA GLN A 68 -7.93 -11.79 -6.14
C GLN A 68 -6.48 -12.09 -6.48
N ARG A 69 -5.91 -11.43 -7.49
CA ARG A 69 -4.49 -11.54 -7.82
C ARG A 69 -3.61 -11.04 -6.67
N ALA A 70 -3.96 -9.92 -6.04
CA ALA A 70 -3.21 -9.37 -4.90
C ALA A 70 -3.24 -10.31 -3.68
N LYS A 71 -4.37 -10.99 -3.42
CA LYS A 71 -4.46 -12.07 -2.42
C LYS A 71 -3.54 -13.23 -2.78
N ARG A 72 -3.60 -13.74 -4.02
CA ARG A 72 -2.74 -14.85 -4.49
C ARG A 72 -1.24 -14.51 -4.41
N MET A 73 -0.86 -13.26 -4.64
CA MET A 73 0.54 -12.81 -4.53
C MET A 73 0.98 -12.49 -3.09
N GLY A 74 0.12 -12.68 -2.08
CA GLY A 74 0.44 -12.37 -0.69
C GLY A 74 0.69 -10.87 -0.45
N ARG A 75 -0.06 -10.00 -1.15
CA ARG A 75 -0.07 -8.54 -0.93
C ARG A 75 -1.26 -8.08 -0.10
N ILE A 76 -2.31 -8.88 -0.08
CA ILE A 76 -3.48 -8.74 0.79
C ILE A 76 -3.59 -10.05 1.57
N ALA A 77 -3.90 -10.00 2.87
CA ALA A 77 -4.04 -11.21 3.66
C ALA A 77 -5.19 -12.06 3.11
N SER A 78 -5.05 -13.39 3.16
CA SER A 78 -6.10 -14.31 2.73
C SER A 78 -7.40 -14.10 3.51
N SER A 79 -7.30 -13.71 4.79
CA SER A 79 -8.40 -13.40 5.69
C SER A 79 -9.10 -12.06 5.39
N THR A 80 -8.46 -11.13 4.69
CA THR A 80 -9.07 -9.83 4.37
C THR A 80 -10.20 -10.02 3.37
N ILE A 81 -11.38 -9.49 3.69
CA ILE A 81 -12.54 -9.45 2.79
C ILE A 81 -12.22 -8.47 1.66
N THR A 82 -12.42 -8.88 0.41
CA THR A 82 -12.22 -8.03 -0.76
C THR A 82 -13.48 -7.97 -1.60
N LEU A 83 -13.95 -6.76 -1.92
CA LEU A 83 -15.18 -6.54 -2.67
C LEU A 83 -15.00 -5.39 -3.67
N ALA A 84 -15.41 -5.60 -4.92
CA ALA A 84 -15.58 -4.52 -5.89
C ALA A 84 -17.08 -4.23 -6.04
N VAL A 85 -17.49 -2.97 -5.87
CA VAL A 85 -18.88 -2.56 -5.84
C VAL A 85 -19.12 -1.56 -6.97
N PRO A 86 -19.86 -1.95 -8.03
CA PRO A 86 -20.21 -1.02 -9.07
C PRO A 86 -21.29 -0.04 -8.60
N ASP A 87 -21.28 1.15 -9.17
CA ASP A 87 -22.37 2.09 -9.04
C ASP A 87 -23.65 1.46 -9.63
N PRO A 88 -24.82 1.58 -8.96
CA PRO A 88 -26.06 1.01 -9.43
C PRO A 88 -26.43 1.56 -10.81
N HIS A 89 -26.89 0.67 -11.69
CA HIS A 89 -27.31 1.02 -13.06
C HIS A 89 -26.22 1.70 -13.91
N GLY A 90 -24.94 1.62 -13.52
CA GLY A 90 -23.85 2.33 -14.21
C GLY A 90 -23.95 3.86 -14.13
N ALA A 91 -24.80 4.39 -13.24
CA ALA A 91 -24.93 5.81 -13.01
C ALA A 91 -23.76 6.29 -12.15
N ARG A 92 -23.07 7.36 -12.54
CA ARG A 92 -22.06 7.99 -11.66
C ARG A 92 -22.76 8.69 -10.50
N ILE A 93 -23.00 7.97 -9.41
CA ILE A 93 -23.77 8.45 -8.25
C ILE A 93 -22.99 9.42 -7.33
N GLY A 94 -21.72 9.68 -7.64
CA GLY A 94 -20.83 10.51 -6.84
C GLY A 94 -20.21 9.76 -5.65
N SER A 95 -19.16 10.32 -5.06
CA SER A 95 -18.33 9.63 -4.05
C SER A 95 -19.08 9.30 -2.76
N GLY A 96 -19.96 10.19 -2.29
CA GLY A 96 -20.74 9.98 -1.07
C GLY A 96 -21.71 8.80 -1.21
N ALA A 97 -22.49 8.77 -2.29
CA ALA A 97 -23.42 7.68 -2.56
C ALA A 97 -22.68 6.36 -2.84
N ALA A 98 -21.54 6.41 -3.55
CA ALA A 98 -20.69 5.24 -3.77
C ALA A 98 -20.14 4.67 -2.45
N THR A 99 -19.77 5.54 -1.50
CA THR A 99 -19.33 5.12 -0.15
C THR A 99 -20.45 4.42 0.62
N LEU A 100 -21.67 4.97 0.61
CA LEU A 100 -22.83 4.34 1.25
C LEU A 100 -23.17 2.99 0.60
N ASN A 101 -23.10 2.92 -0.72
CA ASN A 101 -23.30 1.69 -1.48
C ASN A 101 -22.26 0.62 -1.10
N ALA A 102 -20.99 1.01 -0.96
CA ALA A 102 -19.91 0.13 -0.51
C ALA A 102 -20.14 -0.40 0.91
N LEU A 103 -20.55 0.46 1.85
CA LEU A 103 -20.89 0.05 3.22
C LEU A 103 -22.08 -0.91 3.25
N ARG A 104 -23.14 -0.63 2.50
CA ARG A 104 -24.31 -1.53 2.37
C ARG A 104 -23.89 -2.91 1.84
N ALA A 105 -23.06 -2.93 0.80
CA ALA A 105 -22.61 -4.18 0.19
C ALA A 105 -21.70 -4.98 1.13
N LEU A 106 -20.82 -4.30 1.88
CA LEU A 106 -20.01 -4.95 2.90
C LEU A 106 -20.86 -5.51 4.04
N ALA A 107 -21.81 -4.73 4.57
CA ALA A 107 -22.72 -5.18 5.63
C ALA A 107 -23.50 -6.42 5.18
N SER A 108 -24.06 -6.41 3.97
CA SER A 108 -24.80 -7.54 3.40
C SER A 108 -23.95 -8.81 3.33
N ARG A 109 -22.66 -8.68 3.02
CA ARG A 109 -21.71 -9.80 2.96
C ARG A 109 -21.33 -10.34 4.34
N LEU A 110 -21.35 -9.51 5.38
CA LEU A 110 -21.01 -9.92 6.75
C LEU A 110 -22.18 -10.61 7.47
N THR A 111 -23.40 -10.39 7.00
CA THR A 111 -24.63 -10.95 7.58
C THR A 111 -25.13 -12.21 6.86
N GLN A 112 -24.52 -12.59 5.74
CA GLN A 112 -24.77 -13.84 5.02
C GLN A 112 -23.95 -14.97 5.60
#